data_AF-A0AAI8FYN0-F1
#
_entry.id   AF-A0AAI8FYN0-F1
#
_cell.length_a   1.000
_cell.length_b   1.000
_cell.length_c   1.000
_cell.angle_alpha   90.00
_cell.angle_beta   90.00
_cell.angle_gamma   90.00
#
_symmetry.space_group_name_H-M   'P 1'
#
loop_
_entity.id
_entity.type
_entity.pdbx_description
1 polymer ?
#
loop_
_entity_poly.entity_id
_entity_poly.type
_entity_poly.pdbx_seq_one_letter_code
_entity_poly.pdbx_strand_id
1 'polypeptide(L)' 'MLISLNSCDSDTCDSGYTEIENNGETICIPDYLVGIETKEGMGTTFYHSKEGVIEYKNGIWTNYLGKDITEVIEKTK' A
#
# COMPACT_ATOMS: atom_id res chain seq x y z
N MET A 1 18.47 39.11 -0.21
CA MET A 1 18.84 37.74 -0.61
C MET A 1 17.66 36.84 -0.22
N LEU A 2 16.72 36.65 -1.14
CA LEU A 2 15.56 35.78 -0.93
C LEU A 2 15.97 34.39 -1.40
N ILE A 3 16.05 33.45 -0.47
CA ILE A 3 16.44 32.06 -0.77
C ILE A 3 15.25 31.42 -1.48
N SER A 4 15.47 31.06 -2.74
CA SER A 4 14.57 30.27 -3.56
C SER A 4 14.51 28.81 -3.11
N LEU A 5 13.33 28.21 -3.32
CA LEU A 5 13.09 26.77 -3.56
C LEU A 5 13.43 25.81 -2.42
N ASN A 6 12.39 25.36 -1.70
CA ASN A 6 12.24 23.95 -1.38
C ASN A 6 10.74 23.63 -1.46
N SER A 7 10.26 23.37 -2.68
CA SER A 7 9.24 22.34 -2.84
C SER A 7 9.95 21.05 -2.49
N CYS A 8 10.03 20.72 -1.19
CA CYS A 8 10.29 19.33 -0.83
C CYS A 8 9.10 18.58 -1.41
N ASP A 9 9.32 17.75 -2.42
CA ASP A 9 8.33 16.78 -2.86
C ASP A 9 7.78 16.13 -1.60
N SER A 10 6.50 16.37 -1.36
CA SER A 10 5.80 16.02 -0.14
C SER A 10 5.49 14.53 -0.18
N ASP A 11 6.52 13.70 -0.17
CA ASP A 11 6.33 12.29 0.19
C ASP A 11 5.93 12.31 1.66
N THR A 12 4.63 12.38 1.91
CA THR A 12 4.02 12.51 3.23
C THR A 12 4.15 11.22 4.04
N CYS A 13 4.41 10.12 3.36
CA CYS A 13 4.57 8.79 3.93
C CYS A 13 6.04 8.38 4.03
N ASP A 14 6.38 7.66 5.10
CA ASP A 14 7.69 7.05 5.25
C ASP A 14 7.96 6.02 4.14
N SER A 15 9.23 5.76 3.84
CA SER A 15 9.61 4.74 2.85
C SER A 15 9.01 3.37 3.19
N GLY A 16 8.43 2.71 2.18
CA GLY A 16 7.70 1.46 2.34
C GLY A 16 6.21 1.64 2.66
N TYR A 17 5.71 2.87 2.55
CA TYR A 17 4.29 3.21 2.61
C TYR A 17 3.91 4.02 1.38
N THR A 18 2.71 3.75 0.85
CA THR A 18 2.11 4.50 -0.23
C THR A 18 0.94 5.33 0.30
N GLU A 19 0.91 6.58 -0.15
CA GLU A 19 -0.19 7.50 0.09
C GLU A 19 -1.43 7.14 -0.74
N ILE A 20 -2.59 7.07 -0.10
CA ILE A 20 -3.88 6.89 -0.76
C ILE A 20 -4.92 7.88 -0.23
N GLU A 21 -5.83 8.32 -1.11
CA GLU A 21 -7.00 9.10 -0.71
C GLU A 21 -8.14 8.15 -0.30
N ASN A 22 -8.66 8.32 0.92
CA ASN A 22 -9.78 7.57 1.46
C ASN A 22 -10.78 8.55 2.08
N ASN A 23 -11.96 8.67 1.48
CA ASN A 23 -13.02 9.58 1.93
C ASN A 23 -12.60 11.04 2.11
N GLY A 24 -11.71 11.55 1.25
CA GLY A 24 -11.19 12.92 1.31
C GLY A 24 -10.11 13.14 2.37
N GLU A 25 -9.69 12.08 3.06
CA GLU A 25 -8.49 12.07 3.90
C GLU A 25 -7.37 11.32 3.19
N THR A 26 -6.16 11.84 3.35
CA THR A 26 -4.95 11.20 2.86
C THR A 26 -4.39 10.28 3.94
N ILE A 27 -4.21 8.99 3.64
CA ILE A 27 -3.65 8.00 4.56
C ILE A 27 -2.46 7.27 3.94
N CYS A 28 -1.51 6.87 4.78
CA CYS A 28 -0.36 6.06 4.38
C CYS A 28 -0.64 4.59 4.70
N ILE A 29 -0.62 3.73 3.68
CA ILE A 29 -0.74 2.28 3.86
C ILE A 29 0.58 1.59 3.50
N PRO A 30 0.97 0.51 4.20
CA PRO A 30 2.22 -0.17 3.92
C PRO A 30 2.23 -0.77 2.51
N ASP A 31 3.37 -0.71 1.85
CA ASP A 31 3.58 -1.38 0.58
C ASP A 31 3.53 -2.89 0.77
N TYR A 32 2.90 -3.57 -0.18
CA TYR A 32 2.88 -5.02 -0.21
C TYR A 32 4.29 -5.54 -0.47
N LEU A 33 4.76 -6.40 0.45
CA LEU A 33 5.95 -7.20 0.29
C LEU A 33 5.55 -8.67 0.39
N VAL A 34 6.22 -9.54 -0.36
CA VAL A 34 5.99 -10.98 -0.31
C VAL A 34 6.14 -11.49 1.14
N GLY A 35 5.10 -12.18 1.63
CA GLY A 35 5.08 -12.75 2.98
C GLY A 35 4.72 -11.76 4.10
N ILE A 36 4.39 -10.50 3.77
CA ILE A 36 4.08 -9.45 4.75
C ILE A 36 2.90 -9.81 5.66
N GLU A 37 1.94 -10.60 5.17
CA GLU A 37 0.77 -11.07 5.91
C GLU A 37 1.11 -11.91 7.15
N THR A 38 2.31 -12.48 7.18
CA THR A 38 2.80 -13.29 8.30
C THR A 38 3.41 -12.44 9.42
N LYS A 39 3.56 -11.13 9.22
CA LYS A 39 4.13 -10.21 10.20
C LYS A 39 3.04 -9.68 11.12
N GLU A 40 3.15 -10.00 12.41
CA GLU A 40 2.23 -9.48 13.42
C GLU A 40 2.24 -7.94 13.45
N GLY A 41 1.07 -7.33 13.55
CA GLY A 41 0.90 -5.89 13.74
C GLY A 41 0.88 -5.02 12.46
N MET A 42 1.07 -5.60 11.27
CA MET A 42 1.05 -4.83 10.00
C MET A 42 -0.35 -4.57 9.42
N GLY A 43 -1.40 -5.09 10.05
CA GLY A 43 -2.78 -4.99 9.55
C GLY A 43 -3.03 -5.92 8.36
N THR A 44 -4.16 -5.71 7.68
CA THR A 44 -4.60 -6.55 6.55
C THR A 44 -4.61 -5.81 5.21
N THR A 45 -4.39 -4.49 5.20
CA THR A 45 -4.49 -3.64 4.00
C THR A 45 -3.12 -3.15 3.56
N PHE A 46 -2.81 -3.31 2.27
CA PHE A 46 -1.50 -3.01 1.69
C PHE A 46 -1.63 -2.39 0.30
N TYR A 47 -0.60 -1.68 -0.15
CA TYR A 47 -0.52 -1.18 -1.52
C TYR A 47 0.29 -2.11 -2.42
N HIS A 48 -0.31 -2.63 -3.49
CA HIS A 48 0.37 -3.41 -4.51
C HIS A 48 0.49 -2.60 -5.81
N SER A 49 1.71 -2.42 -6.31
CA SER A 49 2.01 -1.56 -7.46
C SER A 49 1.19 -1.84 -8.74
N LYS A 50 0.65 -3.07 -8.91
CA LYS A 50 -0.18 -3.43 -10.07
C LYS A 50 -1.67 -3.51 -9.77
N GLU A 51 -2.05 -3.80 -8.53
CA GLU A 51 -3.45 -4.08 -8.15
C GLU A 51 -4.07 -2.95 -7.32
N GLY A 52 -3.27 -1.95 -6.94
CA GLY A 52 -3.67 -0.88 -6.04
C GLY A 52 -3.79 -1.38 -4.60
N VAL A 53 -4.81 -0.88 -3.90
CA VAL A 53 -5.10 -1.31 -2.53
C VAL A 53 -5.59 -2.76 -2.54
N ILE A 54 -4.94 -3.60 -1.73
CA ILE A 54 -5.28 -5.00 -1.54
C ILE A 54 -5.50 -5.29 -0.06
N GLU A 55 -6.37 -6.26 0.22
CA GLU A 55 -6.68 -6.72 1.57
C GLU A 55 -6.47 -8.23 1.70
N TYR A 56 -5.83 -8.66 2.79
CA TYR A 56 -5.69 -10.06 3.15
C TYR A 56 -6.69 -10.46 4.21
N LYS A 57 -7.51 -11.47 3.91
CA LYS A 57 -8.49 -11.99 4.86
C LYS A 57 -8.67 -13.48 4.65
N ASN A 58 -8.54 -14.26 5.73
CA ASN A 58 -8.78 -15.70 5.74
C ASN A 58 -8.01 -16.49 4.65
N GLY A 59 -6.76 -16.12 4.37
CA GLY A 59 -5.95 -16.81 3.36
C GLY A 59 -6.10 -16.27 1.94
N ILE A 60 -6.93 -15.26 1.72
CA ILE A 60 -7.28 -14.75 0.39
C ILE A 60 -6.85 -13.29 0.28
N TRP A 61 -6.23 -12.95 -0.85
CA TRP A 61 -5.96 -11.57 -1.24
C TRP A 61 -7.05 -11.06 -2.18
N THR A 62 -7.67 -9.94 -1.81
CA THR A 62 -8.64 -9.25 -2.66
C THR A 62 -8.19 -7.84 -2.98
N ASN A 63 -8.37 -7.40 -4.23
CA ASN A 63 -8.17 -6.00 -4.58
C ASN A 63 -9.41 -5.14 -4.29
N TYR A 64 -9.30 -3.82 -4.50
CA TYR A 64 -10.39 -2.87 -4.27
C TYR A 64 -11.69 -3.15 -5.06
N LEU A 65 -11.64 -3.97 -6.11
CA LEU A 65 -12.81 -4.41 -6.89
C LEU A 65 -13.48 -5.66 -6.28
N GLY A 66 -12.95 -6.21 -5.20
CA GLY A 66 -13.40 -7.46 -4.59
C GLY A 66 -12.99 -8.71 -5.37
N LYS A 67 -12.06 -8.58 -6.34
CA LYS A 67 -11.54 -9.72 -7.11
C LYS A 67 -10.48 -10.45 -6.29
N ASP A 68 -10.57 -11.78 -6.24
CA ASP A 68 -9.50 -12.64 -5.72
C ASP A 68 -8.28 -12.54 -6.64
N ILE A 69 -7.16 -12.12 -6.07
CA ILE A 69 -5.87 -11.93 -6.73
C ILE A 69 -4.78 -12.80 -6.09
N THR A 70 -5.14 -13.78 -5.27
CA THR A 70 -4.19 -14.64 -4.54
C THR A 70 -3.18 -15.27 -5.51
N GLU A 71 -3.64 -15.82 -6.64
CA GLU A 71 -2.75 -16.38 -7.66
C GLU A 71 -1.80 -15.35 -8.29
N VAL A 72 -2.22 -14.08 -8.39
CA VAL A 72 -1.38 -13.00 -8.94
C VAL A 72 -0.26 -12.69 -7.97
N ILE A 73 -0.61 -12.57 -6.69
CA ILE A 73 0.31 -12.28 -5.60
C ILE A 73 1.32 -13.44 -5.42
N GLU A 74 0.84 -14.68 -5.38
CA GLU A 74 1.68 -15.86 -5.14
C GLU A 74 2.61 -16.21 -6.31
N LYS A 75 2.22 -15.95 -7.56
CA LYS A 75 3.08 -16.18 -8.74
C LYS A 75 4.16 -15.11 -8.91
N THR A 76 4.10 -14.04 -8.14
CA THR A 76 5.10 -12.95 -8.16
C THR A 76 6.22 -13.16 -7.11
N LYS A 77 6.23 -14.31 -6.41
CA LYS A 77 7.35 -14.81 -5.60
C LYS A 77 8.56 -15.19 -6.44
#